data_AF-A0A3R9ZXM4-F1
#
_entry.id   AF-A0A3R9ZXM4-F1
#
_cell.length_a   1.000
_cell.length_b   1.000
_cell.length_c   1.000
_cell.angle_alpha   90.00
_cell.angle_beta   90.00
_cell.angle_gamma   90.00
#
_symmetry.space_group_name_H-M   'P 1'
#
loop_
_entity.id
_entity.type
_entity.pdbx_description
1 polymer ?
#
loop_
_entity_poly.entity_id
_entity_poly.type
_entity_poly.pdbx_seq_one_letter_code
_entity_poly.pdbx_strand_id
1 'polypeptide(L)'
;MTIPLSFLLKAVTALLALGFMLTVAPLVIAAVLPRGNLVADRLRVFASCVPTVLLFCIARFEILLAIVIVIAGVTIAILHA
;
A
#
# COMPACT_ATOMS: atom_id res chain seq x y z
N MET A 1 18.48 11.03 13.50
CA MET A 1 18.51 9.93 12.52
C MET A 1 17.59 10.30 11.36
N THR A 2 18.15 10.75 10.25
CA THR A 2 17.41 11.04 9.01
C THR A 2 17.09 9.72 8.34
N ILE A 3 15.81 9.32 8.35
CA ILE A 3 15.35 8.17 7.56
C ILE A 3 15.62 8.54 6.10
N PRO A 4 16.46 7.78 5.37
CA PRO A 4 16.84 8.16 4.03
C PRO A 4 15.62 8.08 3.12
N LEU A 5 15.36 9.13 2.35
CA LEU A 5 14.22 9.25 1.44
C LEU A 5 14.13 8.04 0.48
N SER A 6 15.27 7.45 0.14
CA SER A 6 15.39 6.22 -0.64
C SER A 6 14.76 4.99 0.03
N PHE A 7 14.74 4.93 1.36
CA PHE A 7 14.09 3.85 2.11
C PHE A 7 12.57 3.98 2.04
N LEU A 8 12.06 5.22 2.11
CA LEU A 8 10.64 5.50 2.03
C LEU A 8 10.09 5.19 0.63
N LEU A 9 10.81 5.63 -0.42
CA LEU A 9 10.49 5.26 -1.80
C LEU A 9 10.51 3.75 -2.01
N LYS A 10 11.56 3.05 -1.54
CA LYS A 10 11.63 1.58 -1.61
C LYS A 10 10.46 0.90 -0.91
N ALA A 11 10.06 1.39 0.26
CA ALA A 11 8.92 0.86 1.01
C ALA A 11 7.61 1.04 0.23
N VAL A 12 7.38 2.22 -0.36
CA VAL A 12 6.20 2.48 -1.20
C VAL A 12 6.20 1.60 -2.45
N THR A 13 7.33 1.47 -3.15
CA THR A 13 7.45 0.60 -4.32
C THR A 13 7.20 -0.87 -3.97
N ALA A 14 7.74 -1.33 -2.83
CA ALA A 14 7.50 -2.69 -2.34
C ALA A 14 6.02 -2.91 -2.00
N LEU A 15 5.36 -1.94 -1.37
CA LEU A 15 3.94 -2.01 -1.06
C LEU A 15 3.07 -2.10 -2.32
N LEU A 16 3.39 -1.28 -3.32
CA LEU A 16 2.72 -1.29 -4.63
C LEU A 16 2.92 -2.62 -5.34
N ALA A 17 4.15 -3.13 -5.40
CA ALA A 17 4.46 -4.42 -6.04
C ALA A 17 3.75 -5.59 -5.34
N LEU A 18 3.74 -5.60 -4.00
CA LEU A 18 3.05 -6.62 -3.22
C LEU A 18 1.53 -6.58 -3.47
N GLY A 19 0.94 -5.37 -3.48
CA GLY A 19 -0.47 -5.16 -3.79
C GLY A 19 -0.87 -5.63 -5.18
N PHE A 20 -0.01 -5.35 -6.17
CA PHE A 20 -0.23 -5.78 -7.55
C PHE A 20 -0.14 -7.31 -7.70
N MET A 21 0.84 -7.95 -7.07
CA MET A 21 0.93 -9.42 -7.03
C MET A 21 -0.28 -10.05 -6.35
N LEU A 22 -0.71 -9.49 -5.21
CA LEU A 22 -1.87 -9.96 -4.45
C LEU A 22 -3.21 -9.74 -5.16
N THR A 23 -3.28 -8.86 -6.17
CA THR A 23 -4.47 -8.69 -7.02
C THR A 23 -4.40 -9.58 -8.25
N VAL A 24 -3.29 -9.57 -8.97
CA VAL A 24 -3.15 -10.27 -10.26
C VAL A 24 -3.13 -11.78 -10.08
N ALA A 25 -2.38 -12.31 -9.10
CA ALA A 25 -2.27 -13.75 -8.89
C ALA A 25 -3.63 -14.44 -8.63
N PRO A 26 -4.48 -14.00 -7.68
CA PRO A 26 -5.78 -14.62 -7.47
C PRO A 26 -6.74 -14.42 -8.64
N LEU A 27 -6.60 -13.33 -9.41
CA LEU A 27 -7.42 -13.10 -10.61
C LEU A 27 -7.05 -14.06 -11.75
N VAL A 28 -5.76 -14.28 -11.98
CA VAL A 28 -5.25 -15.25 -12.95
C VAL A 28 -5.68 -16.67 -12.56
N ILE A 29 -5.55 -17.03 -11.29
CA ILE A 29 -6.01 -18.32 -10.77
C ILE A 29 -7.52 -18.46 -11.02
N ALA A 30 -8.33 -17.47 -10.62
CA ALA A 30 -9.77 -17.47 -10.84
C ALA A 30 -10.21 -17.48 -12.33
N ALA A 31 -9.33 -17.09 -13.27
CA ALA A 31 -9.60 -17.17 -14.70
C ALA A 31 -9.41 -18.58 -15.27
N VAL A 32 -8.53 -19.38 -14.67
CA VAL A 32 -8.26 -20.77 -15.07
C VAL A 32 -9.28 -21.73 -14.44
N LEU A 33 -9.87 -21.36 -13.30
CA LEU A 33 -10.87 -22.19 -12.61
C LEU A 33 -12.24 -22.17 -13.33
N PRO A 34 -12.92 -23.33 -13.40
CA PRO A 34 -14.22 -23.44 -14.07
C PRO A 34 -15.30 -22.57 -13.39
N ARG A 35 -16.19 -22.00 -14.21
CA ARG A 35 -17.33 -21.18 -13.74
C ARG A 35 -18.21 -22.03 -12.82
N GLY A 36 -18.48 -21.53 -11.61
CA GLY A 36 -19.25 -22.23 -10.57
C GLY A 36 -18.41 -22.78 -9.41
N ASN A 37 -17.08 -22.68 -9.47
CA ASN A 37 -16.26 -23.05 -8.32
C ASN A 37 -16.27 -21.97 -7.24
N LEU A 38 -16.70 -22.35 -6.03
CA LEU A 38 -16.70 -21.50 -4.82
C LEU A 38 -15.34 -20.84 -4.56
N VAL A 39 -14.24 -21.51 -4.90
CA VAL A 39 -12.88 -20.99 -4.73
C VAL A 39 -12.60 -19.82 -5.67
N ALA A 40 -13.07 -19.90 -6.92
CA ALA A 40 -12.87 -18.83 -7.91
C ALA A 40 -13.65 -17.56 -7.51
N ASP A 41 -14.86 -17.70 -6.98
CA ASP A 41 -15.63 -16.55 -6.49
C ASP A 41 -15.03 -15.93 -5.24
N ARG A 42 -14.55 -16.73 -4.28
CA ARG A 42 -13.80 -16.24 -3.11
C ARG A 42 -12.54 -15.48 -3.53
N LEU A 43 -11.79 -15.98 -4.52
CA LEU A 43 -10.60 -15.33 -5.06
C LEU A 43 -10.91 -14.01 -5.77
N ARG A 44 -12.05 -13.92 -6.48
CA ARG A 44 -12.50 -12.66 -7.11
C ARG A 44 -12.88 -11.61 -6.08
N VAL A 45 -13.59 -12.00 -5.02
CA VAL A 45 -13.94 -11.09 -3.91
C VAL A 45 -12.68 -10.66 -3.15
N PHE A 46 -11.74 -11.57 -2.92
CA PHE A 46 -10.45 -11.22 -2.35
C PHE A 46 -9.70 -10.22 -3.23
N ALA A 47 -9.59 -10.49 -4.53
CA ALA A 47 -8.94 -9.62 -5.50
C ALA A 47 -9.63 -8.24 -5.62
N SER A 48 -10.94 -8.12 -5.38
CA SER A 48 -11.62 -6.81 -5.36
C SER A 48 -11.44 -6.04 -4.06
N CYS A 49 -11.17 -6.72 -2.93
CA CYS A 49 -10.87 -6.09 -1.65
C CYS A 49 -9.42 -5.60 -1.53
N VAL A 50 -8.46 -6.28 -2.18
CA VAL A 50 -7.03 -5.91 -2.12
C VAL A 50 -6.75 -4.46 -2.56
N PRO A 51 -7.28 -3.92 -3.67
CA PRO A 51 -7.07 -2.52 -4.07
C PRO A 51 -7.58 -1.52 -3.02
N THR A 52 -8.72 -1.80 -2.41
CA THR A 52 -9.33 -0.94 -1.39
C THR A 52 -8.45 -0.89 -0.14
N VAL A 53 -7.92 -2.03 0.30
CA VAL A 53 -6.98 -2.11 1.43
C VAL A 53 -5.66 -1.42 1.08
N LEU A 54 -5.17 -1.58 -0.15
CA LEU A 54 -3.95 -0.94 -0.63
C LEU A 54 -4.07 0.59 -0.63
N LEU A 55 -5.17 1.12 -1.18
CA LEU A 55 -5.48 2.55 -1.19
C LEU A 55 -5.59 3.09 0.23
N PHE A 56 -6.21 2.35 1.15
CA PHE A 56 -6.28 2.71 2.56
C PHE A 56 -4.89 2.76 3.23
N CYS A 57 -4.03 1.78 2.94
CA CYS A 57 -2.65 1.76 3.43
C CYS A 57 -1.81 2.91 2.88
N ILE A 58 -1.95 3.23 1.58
CA ILE A 58 -1.26 4.36 0.95
C ILE A 58 -1.74 5.68 1.56
N ALA A 59 -3.06 5.86 1.71
CA ALA A 59 -3.62 7.06 2.34
C ALA A 59 -3.14 7.24 3.79
N ARG A 60 -3.08 6.15 4.57
CA ARG A 60 -2.52 6.16 5.93
C ARG A 60 -1.03 6.51 5.93
N PHE A 61 -0.26 6.06 4.95
CA PHE A 61 1.17 6.37 4.82
C PHE A 61 1.40 7.85 4.46
N GLU A 62 0.61 8.41 3.54
CA GLU A 62 0.62 9.83 3.17
C GLU A 62 0.30 10.72 4.39
N ILE A 63 -0.71 10.35 5.18
CA ILE A 63 -1.05 11.06 6.42
C ILE A 63 0.11 11.00 7.42
N LEU A 64 0.73 9.83 7.59
CA LEU A 64 1.87 9.67 8.50
C LEU A 64 3.07 10.51 8.04
N LEU A 65 3.34 10.54 6.73
CA LEU A 65 4.39 11.35 6.13
C LEU A 65 4.15 12.84 6.36
N ALA A 66 2.92 13.31 6.13
CA ALA A 66 2.54 14.71 6.35
C ALA A 66 2.77 15.12 7.81
N ILE A 67 2.39 14.27 8.77
CA ILE A 67 2.61 14.51 10.20
C ILE A 67 4.12 14.63 10.50
N VAL A 68 4.95 13.74 9.94
CA VAL A 68 6.41 13.78 10.14
C VAL A 68 7.01 15.06 9.57
N ILE A 69 6.57 15.49 8.38
CA ILE A 69 7.03 16.75 7.76
C ILE A 69 6.65 17.95 8.64
N VAL A 70 5.42 18.00 9.15
CA VAL A 70 4.96 19.09 10.03
C VAL A 70 5.80 19.14 11.31
N ILE A 71 6.02 18.01 11.98
CA ILE A 71 6.81 17.94 13.21
C ILE A 71 8.26 18.35 12.94
N ALA A 72 8.87 17.85 11.87
CA ALA A 72 10.23 18.21 11.50
C ALA A 72 10.35 19.72 11.20
N GLY A 73 9.41 20.28 10.43
CA GLY A 73 9.37 21.71 10.14
C GLY A 73 9.22 22.58 11.38
N VAL A 74 8.31 22.22 12.30
CA VAL A 74 8.14 22.91 13.59
C VAL A 74 9.41 22.83 14.43
N THR A 75 10.06 21.67 14.49
CA THR A 75 11.29 21.48 15.28
C THR A 75 12.44 22.34 14.75
N ILE A 76 12.60 22.43 13.42
CA ILE A 76 13.60 23.29 12.78
C ILE A 76 13.30 24.76 13.08
N ALA A 77 12.03 25.18 12.97
CA ALA A 77 11.63 26.56 13.25
C ALA A 77 11.91 26.96 14.71
N ILE A 78 11.65 26.07 15.67
CA ILE A 78 11.96 26.31 17.09
C ILE A 78 13.47 26.38 17.35
N LEU A 79 14.26 25.55 16.67
CA LEU A 79 15.71 25.53 16.86
C LEU A 79 16.42 26.77 16.29
N HIS A 80 15.79 27.42 15.30
CA HIS A 80 16.31 28.63 14.63
C HIS A 80 15.65 29.94 15.12
N ALA A 81 14.75 29.87 16.10
CA ALA A 81 14.15 31.02 16.79
C ALA A 81 14.97 31.39 18.03
#